data_AF-A0A0C3GRV0-F1
#
_entry.id   AF-A0A0C3GRV0-F1
#
_cell.length_a   1.000
_cell.length_b   1.000
_cell.length_c   1.000
_cell.angle_alpha   90.00
_cell.angle_beta   90.00
_cell.angle_gamma   90.00
#
_symmetry.space_group_name_H-M   'P 1'
#
loop_
_entity.id
_entity.type
_entity.pdbx_description
1 polymer ?
#
loop_
_entity_poly.entity_id
_entity_poly.type
_entity_poly.pdbx_seq_one_letter_code
_entity_poly.pdbx_strand_id
1 'polypeptide(L)'
;MNEEMISSPFQQPRNAQLSTEKSKTSHYVNDSQQNEQRNILDMTESASQEESQDEADFPDKFKLTLITIALCLSIFCMTLDNTIIATAIPRITDQFKAVDDVEWYGAAYLLTTCKVHLIFALGGASATSNSTVSPDSRHMDIPKDLSDKTTDLQVADLELLHHWTAFACYGFGDRPSDVKAWQVEMPQVACKQPFLMRGILAISALHMSRVRPEQRGKYLVRAVHHQNMALPSYRFVIDDFRNKMTAENCHAVIGFASLTSAYAIAESQYLESNHFAGGSSPTGLPEWLHLLRGARQILDVGRGWISKGPMAFQIRSIVGEIELSHNPEDSRFAALESLFDQRRNSSPISEREIEAYRISLRLLRESAAIPLLPCQTLGIKLSMFRWVELVPQLYLELLGELKPQALILLAYFCILLKRCSKLYWYMEGAAERLISSLQNILDEEWKPWIAWPLQIVQSNVHTK
;
A
#
# COMPACT_ATOMS: atom_id res chain seq x y z
N MET A 1 -36.91 -47.61 30.69
CA MET A 1 -38.26 -48.01 30.24
C MET A 1 -38.50 -47.29 28.93
N ASN A 2 -38.79 -48.06 27.88
CA ASN A 2 -39.12 -47.70 26.48
C ASN A 2 -37.97 -47.42 25.48
N GLU A 3 -37.80 -48.39 24.57
CA GLU A 3 -37.74 -48.37 23.07
C GLU A 3 -37.62 -46.99 22.37
N GLU A 4 -36.95 -46.80 21.22
CA GLU A 4 -36.84 -47.63 20.01
C GLU A 4 -35.74 -47.08 19.05
N MET A 5 -35.10 -47.98 18.26
CA MET A 5 -34.67 -47.87 16.83
C MET A 5 -33.70 -46.73 16.36
N ILE A 6 -32.62 -46.90 15.56
CA ILE A 6 -32.26 -47.80 14.44
C ILE A 6 -30.71 -47.93 14.32
N SER A 7 -30.22 -49.13 14.02
CA SER A 7 -28.84 -49.51 13.64
C SER A 7 -28.74 -49.70 12.10
N SER A 8 -27.60 -49.54 11.41
CA SER A 8 -26.51 -50.53 11.31
C SER A 8 -25.54 -50.15 10.14
N PRO A 9 -24.29 -50.66 10.08
CA PRO A 9 -23.13 -50.01 9.44
C PRO A 9 -22.50 -50.71 8.21
N PHE A 10 -21.45 -50.06 7.72
CA PHE A 10 -20.33 -50.48 6.86
C PHE A 10 -19.82 -51.94 7.01
N GLN A 11 -19.52 -52.63 5.89
CA GLN A 11 -18.14 -52.95 5.43
C GLN A 11 -18.07 -53.87 4.17
N GLN A 12 -16.93 -53.75 3.47
CA GLN A 12 -16.37 -54.41 2.27
C GLN A 12 -16.68 -55.90 2.00
N PRO A 13 -16.42 -56.37 0.75
CA PRO A 13 -15.37 -57.39 0.59
C PRO A 13 -14.51 -57.31 -0.70
N ARG A 14 -13.51 -58.21 -0.77
CA ARG A 14 -12.45 -58.40 -1.78
C ARG A 14 -12.60 -59.77 -2.48
N ASN A 15 -12.01 -59.89 -3.67
CA ASN A 15 -11.57 -61.10 -4.41
C ASN A 15 -12.48 -61.72 -5.49
N ALA A 16 -11.79 -62.22 -6.53
CA ALA A 16 -12.18 -62.34 -7.93
C ALA A 16 -12.17 -63.80 -8.47
N GLN A 17 -12.52 -63.91 -9.78
CA GLN A 17 -12.33 -64.99 -10.78
C GLN A 17 -13.65 -65.72 -11.15
N LEU A 18 -14.33 -65.50 -12.28
CA LEU A 18 -14.04 -65.54 -13.75
C LEU A 18 -14.18 -66.95 -14.37
N SER A 19 -14.82 -66.99 -15.56
CA SER A 19 -15.18 -68.12 -16.46
C SER A 19 -16.51 -68.80 -16.07
N THR A 20 -17.57 -68.80 -16.87
CA THR A 20 -17.71 -69.10 -18.31
C THR A 20 -19.07 -68.59 -18.83
N GLU A 21 -19.11 -67.72 -19.85
CA GLU A 21 -20.19 -67.70 -20.88
C GLU A 21 -19.82 -66.71 -22.01
N LYS A 22 -18.97 -67.17 -22.94
CA LYS A 22 -18.71 -66.52 -24.23
C LYS A 22 -19.42 -67.32 -25.32
N SER A 23 -20.66 -66.96 -25.66
CA SER A 23 -21.26 -67.21 -26.99
C SER A 23 -22.70 -66.70 -27.01
N LYS A 24 -22.90 -65.38 -27.13
CA LYS A 24 -24.18 -64.73 -27.52
C LYS A 24 -24.08 -63.21 -27.74
N THR A 25 -22.95 -62.58 -27.41
CA THR A 25 -22.77 -61.12 -27.46
C THR A 25 -22.17 -60.58 -28.76
N SER A 26 -22.13 -61.35 -29.85
CA SER A 26 -21.48 -60.92 -31.11
C SER A 26 -22.42 -60.24 -32.11
N HIS A 27 -23.73 -60.20 -31.87
CA HIS A 27 -24.69 -59.59 -32.80
C HIS A 27 -25.34 -58.29 -32.28
N TYR A 28 -24.99 -57.88 -31.05
CA TYR A 28 -25.45 -56.62 -30.43
C TYR A 28 -24.40 -55.49 -30.50
N VAL A 29 -23.21 -55.75 -31.03
CA VAL A 29 -22.06 -54.81 -30.99
C VAL A 29 -21.96 -53.92 -32.23
N ASN A 30 -22.65 -54.25 -33.33
CA ASN A 30 -22.54 -53.49 -34.59
C ASN A 30 -23.55 -52.33 -34.71
N ASP A 31 -24.72 -52.43 -34.05
CA ASP A 31 -25.72 -51.35 -34.05
C ASP A 31 -25.39 -50.24 -33.02
N SER A 32 -24.64 -50.57 -31.96
CA SER A 32 -24.20 -49.58 -30.96
C SER A 32 -23.12 -48.63 -31.49
N GLN A 33 -22.24 -49.08 -32.39
CA GLN A 33 -21.15 -48.25 -32.93
C GLN A 33 -21.60 -47.30 -34.04
N GLN A 34 -22.61 -47.66 -34.85
CA GLN A 34 -23.19 -46.73 -35.83
C GLN A 34 -24.05 -45.64 -35.19
N ASN A 35 -24.69 -45.94 -34.05
CA ASN A 35 -25.48 -44.96 -33.31
C ASN A 35 -24.60 -43.99 -32.50
N GLU A 36 -23.44 -44.45 -32.01
CA GLU A 36 -22.42 -43.58 -31.39
C GLU A 36 -21.81 -42.59 -32.41
N GLN A 37 -21.50 -43.01 -33.64
CA GLN A 37 -20.95 -42.10 -34.65
C GLN A 37 -21.96 -41.07 -35.18
N ARG A 38 -23.25 -41.40 -35.28
CA ARG A 38 -24.30 -40.42 -35.60
C ARG A 38 -24.53 -39.41 -34.46
N ASN A 39 -24.51 -39.87 -33.21
CA ASN A 39 -24.60 -38.96 -32.06
C ASN A 39 -23.36 -38.08 -31.90
N ILE A 40 -22.18 -38.56 -32.29
CA ILE A 40 -20.95 -37.74 -32.31
C ILE A 40 -21.00 -36.70 -33.42
N LEU A 41 -21.54 -37.01 -34.60
CA LEU A 41 -21.73 -36.03 -35.70
C LEU A 41 -22.78 -34.97 -35.34
N ASP A 42 -23.92 -35.35 -34.74
CA ASP A 42 -24.94 -34.40 -34.26
C ASP A 42 -24.46 -33.56 -33.06
N MET A 43 -23.64 -34.14 -32.15
CA MET A 43 -22.99 -33.37 -31.08
C MET A 43 -21.90 -32.43 -31.61
N THR A 44 -21.23 -32.77 -32.72
CA THR A 44 -20.20 -31.91 -33.32
C THR A 44 -20.84 -30.78 -34.15
N GLU A 45 -21.98 -31.02 -34.80
CA GLU A 45 -22.76 -29.97 -35.48
C GLU A 45 -23.47 -29.05 -34.48
N SER A 46 -24.00 -29.57 -33.37
CA SER A 46 -24.61 -28.77 -32.30
C SER A 46 -23.59 -27.99 -31.45
N ALA A 47 -22.38 -28.54 -31.23
CA ALA A 47 -21.28 -27.82 -30.58
C ALA A 47 -20.63 -26.76 -31.47
N SER A 48 -20.86 -26.80 -32.80
CA SER A 48 -20.43 -25.76 -33.73
C SER A 48 -21.43 -24.61 -33.93
N GLN A 49 -22.61 -24.68 -33.28
CA GLN A 49 -23.65 -23.65 -33.37
C GLN A 49 -24.04 -22.99 -32.03
N GLU A 50 -23.43 -23.39 -30.90
CA GLU A 50 -23.66 -22.75 -29.58
C GLU A 50 -22.43 -22.04 -28.96
N GLU A 51 -21.31 -21.91 -29.69
CA GLU A 51 -20.19 -21.02 -29.30
C GLU A 51 -20.21 -19.64 -30.00
N SER A 52 -21.32 -19.25 -30.61
CA SER A 52 -21.49 -17.93 -31.22
C SER A 52 -22.47 -17.03 -30.45
N GLN A 53 -22.21 -16.80 -29.16
CA GLN A 53 -22.83 -15.71 -28.38
C GLN A 53 -22.12 -15.48 -27.03
N ASP A 54 -20.87 -15.03 -27.09
CA ASP A 54 -20.28 -13.94 -26.27
C ASP A 54 -18.75 -13.84 -26.56
N GLU A 55 -18.38 -13.89 -27.84
CA GLU A 55 -17.07 -13.43 -28.29
C GLU A 55 -17.15 -11.90 -28.39
N ALA A 56 -16.42 -11.18 -27.54
CA ALA A 56 -16.22 -9.75 -27.72
C ALA A 56 -15.61 -9.53 -29.12
N ASP A 57 -16.42 -9.05 -30.06
CA ASP A 57 -16.06 -8.72 -31.45
C ASP A 57 -14.84 -7.78 -31.45
N PHE A 58 -13.65 -8.37 -31.49
CA PHE A 58 -12.39 -7.65 -31.57
C PHE A 58 -12.28 -7.11 -33.00
N PRO A 59 -12.13 -5.79 -33.20
CA PRO A 59 -12.14 -5.23 -34.53
C PRO A 59 -10.98 -5.80 -35.38
N ASP A 60 -11.29 -6.16 -36.62
CA ASP A 60 -10.36 -6.64 -37.66
C ASP A 60 -8.99 -5.92 -37.61
N LYS A 61 -7.89 -6.65 -37.83
CA LYS A 61 -6.51 -6.18 -37.58
C LYS A 61 -6.19 -4.83 -38.26
N PHE A 62 -6.83 -4.55 -39.39
CA PHE A 62 -6.74 -3.27 -40.08
C PHE A 62 -7.46 -2.13 -39.34
N LYS A 63 -8.66 -2.39 -38.82
CA LYS A 63 -9.41 -1.44 -37.98
C LYS A 63 -8.70 -1.18 -36.66
N LEU A 64 -8.12 -2.21 -36.03
CA LEU A 64 -7.34 -2.05 -34.80
C LEU A 64 -6.10 -1.17 -35.05
N THR A 65 -5.36 -1.42 -36.14
CA THR A 65 -4.19 -0.60 -36.50
C THR A 65 -4.59 0.84 -36.78
N LEU A 66 -5.72 1.07 -37.46
CA LEU A 66 -6.23 2.41 -37.74
C LEU A 66 -6.65 3.15 -36.46
N ILE A 67 -7.30 2.46 -35.51
CA ILE A 67 -7.65 3.01 -34.19
C ILE A 67 -6.39 3.32 -33.39
N THR A 68 -5.39 2.43 -33.38
CA THR A 68 -4.11 2.68 -32.70
C THR A 68 -3.39 3.89 -33.28
N ILE A 69 -3.33 4.03 -34.61
CA ILE A 69 -2.74 5.21 -35.27
C ILE A 69 -3.52 6.48 -34.90
N ALA A 70 -4.86 6.44 -34.90
CA ALA A 70 -5.69 7.57 -34.51
C ALA A 70 -5.44 7.98 -33.06
N LEU A 71 -5.36 7.02 -32.13
CA LEU A 71 -5.03 7.26 -30.72
C LEU A 71 -3.63 7.85 -30.54
N CYS A 72 -2.63 7.31 -31.24
CA CYS A 72 -1.28 7.86 -31.23
C CYS A 72 -1.23 9.29 -31.77
N LEU A 73 -1.98 9.59 -32.84
CA LEU A 73 -2.06 10.94 -33.40
C LEU A 73 -2.77 11.90 -32.44
N SER A 74 -3.81 11.46 -31.74
CA SER A 74 -4.49 12.27 -30.71
C SER A 74 -3.56 12.58 -29.53
N ILE A 75 -2.85 11.59 -29.02
CA ILE A 75 -1.87 11.78 -27.93
C ILE A 75 -0.73 12.71 -28.39
N PHE A 76 -0.27 12.55 -29.64
CA PHE A 76 0.73 13.42 -30.23
C PHE A 76 0.26 14.87 -30.33
N CYS A 77 -0.95 15.12 -30.87
CA CYS A 77 -1.52 16.46 -30.96
C CYS A 77 -1.71 17.11 -29.58
N MET A 78 -2.16 16.35 -28.58
CA MET A 78 -2.27 16.82 -27.19
C MET A 78 -0.90 17.22 -26.61
N THR A 79 0.13 16.42 -26.88
CA THR A 79 1.49 16.71 -26.39
C THR A 79 2.12 17.89 -27.12
N LEU A 80 1.86 18.01 -28.43
CA LEU A 80 2.31 19.13 -29.25
C LEU A 80 1.72 20.45 -28.76
N ASP A 81 0.42 20.50 -28.47
CA ASP A 81 -0.28 21.70 -28.00
C ASP A 81 0.32 22.21 -26.67
N ASN A 82 0.58 21.30 -25.72
CA ASN A 82 1.24 21.63 -24.46
C ASN A 82 2.68 22.13 -24.64
N THR A 83 3.39 21.66 -25.66
CA THR A 83 4.79 22.04 -25.92
C THR A 83 4.89 23.40 -26.62
N ILE A 84 3.94 23.74 -27.49
CA ILE A 84 3.92 25.01 -28.22
C ILE A 84 3.84 26.19 -27.23
N ILE A 85 2.99 26.11 -26.21
CA ILE A 85 2.82 27.19 -25.23
C ILE A 85 4.08 27.38 -24.39
N ALA A 86 4.68 26.29 -23.91
CA ALA A 86 5.92 26.34 -23.14
C ALA A 86 7.06 27.04 -23.91
N THR A 87 7.14 26.82 -25.23
CA THR A 87 8.15 27.46 -26.08
C THR A 87 7.79 28.89 -26.52
N ALA A 88 6.50 29.24 -26.52
CA ALA A 88 6.02 30.56 -26.93
C ALA A 88 6.04 31.60 -25.80
N ILE A 89 5.93 31.17 -24.54
CA ILE A 89 5.92 32.07 -23.35
C ILE A 89 7.07 33.09 -23.38
N PRO A 90 8.36 32.72 -23.59
CA PRO A 90 9.46 33.69 -23.56
C PRO A 90 9.34 34.77 -24.65
N ARG A 91 8.86 34.41 -25.84
CA ARG A 91 8.66 35.33 -26.98
C ARG A 91 7.48 36.28 -26.75
N ILE A 92 6.39 35.78 -26.20
CA ILE A 92 5.19 36.57 -25.88
C ILE A 92 5.53 37.58 -24.78
N THR A 93 6.20 37.14 -23.71
CA THR A 93 6.61 37.99 -22.61
C THR A 93 7.56 39.11 -23.05
N ASP A 94 8.50 38.81 -23.95
CA ASP A 94 9.42 39.80 -24.50
C ASP A 94 8.70 40.83 -25.40
N GLN A 95 7.74 40.39 -26.21
CA GLN A 95 6.96 41.27 -27.09
C GLN A 95 6.03 42.21 -26.31
N PHE A 96 5.34 41.71 -25.28
CA PHE A 96 4.39 42.50 -24.48
C PHE A 96 5.02 43.19 -23.27
N LYS A 97 6.31 42.93 -22.99
CA LYS A 97 7.04 43.43 -21.82
C LYS A 97 6.30 43.20 -20.49
N ALA A 98 5.61 42.06 -20.40
CA ALA A 98 4.72 41.71 -19.30
C ALA A 98 5.23 40.43 -18.61
N VAL A 99 6.36 40.55 -17.90
CA VAL A 99 7.00 39.42 -17.20
C VAL A 99 6.15 38.95 -16.02
N ASP A 100 5.44 39.87 -15.38
CA ASP A 100 4.60 39.57 -14.22
C ASP A 100 3.31 38.81 -14.59
N ASP A 101 2.92 38.80 -15.88
CA ASP A 101 1.70 38.14 -16.37
C ASP A 101 1.95 36.73 -16.93
N VAL A 102 3.18 36.22 -16.86
CA VAL A 102 3.55 34.88 -17.36
C VAL A 102 2.65 33.79 -16.77
N GLU A 103 2.32 33.91 -15.49
CA GLU A 103 1.47 32.95 -14.78
C GLU A 103 0.01 33.03 -15.24
N TRP A 104 -0.46 34.20 -15.68
CA TRP A 104 -1.83 34.42 -16.11
C TRP A 104 -2.15 33.72 -17.44
N TYR A 105 -1.25 33.80 -18.42
CA TYR A 105 -1.44 33.13 -19.72
C TYR A 105 -1.43 31.60 -19.57
N GLY A 106 -0.55 31.07 -18.73
CA GLY A 106 -0.51 29.64 -18.39
C GLY A 106 -1.80 29.18 -17.69
N ALA A 107 -2.30 29.96 -16.74
CA ALA A 107 -3.55 29.66 -16.04
C ALA A 107 -4.78 29.75 -16.96
N ALA A 108 -4.86 30.75 -17.84
CA ALA A 108 -5.97 30.92 -18.77
C ALA A 108 -6.11 29.75 -19.74
N TYR A 109 -4.99 29.21 -20.24
CA TYR A 109 -4.98 28.02 -21.09
C TYR A 109 -5.40 26.73 -20.35
N LEU A 110 -4.96 26.56 -19.10
CA LEU A 110 -5.43 25.43 -18.27
C LEU A 110 -6.94 25.52 -17.99
N LEU A 111 -7.46 26.73 -17.80
CA LEU A 111 -8.88 26.98 -17.52
C LEU A 111 -9.77 26.67 -18.73
N THR A 112 -9.34 27.02 -19.95
CA THR A 112 -10.06 26.64 -21.18
C THR A 112 -9.99 25.13 -21.43
N THR A 113 -8.87 24.49 -21.12
CA THR A 113 -8.70 23.03 -21.20
C THR A 113 -9.62 22.28 -20.23
N CYS A 114 -9.78 22.78 -19.00
CA CYS A 114 -10.70 22.22 -18.01
C CYS A 114 -12.16 22.22 -18.49
N LYS A 115 -12.60 23.26 -19.21
CA LYS A 115 -13.98 23.35 -19.73
C LYS A 115 -14.28 22.27 -20.76
N VAL A 116 -13.32 21.93 -21.62
CA VAL A 116 -13.48 20.87 -22.63
C VAL A 116 -13.50 19.48 -21.99
N HIS A 117 -12.65 19.24 -20.98
CA HIS A 117 -12.65 17.98 -20.22
C HIS A 117 -13.97 17.76 -19.45
N LEU A 118 -14.56 18.82 -18.91
CA LEU A 118 -15.84 18.74 -18.20
C LEU A 118 -16.99 18.35 -19.13
N ILE A 119 -16.99 18.84 -20.38
CA ILE A 119 -18.00 18.49 -21.38
C ILE A 119 -17.91 17.01 -21.77
N PHE A 120 -16.71 16.45 -21.88
CA PHE A 120 -16.53 15.00 -22.13
C PHE A 120 -17.03 14.15 -20.95
N ALA A 121 -16.76 14.59 -19.71
CA ALA A 121 -17.23 13.90 -18.50
C ALA A 121 -18.76 13.96 -18.33
N LEU A 122 -19.41 15.04 -18.73
CA LEU A 122 -20.87 15.20 -18.68
C LEU A 122 -21.58 14.56 -19.90
N GLY A 123 -20.94 14.55 -21.08
CA GLY A 123 -21.49 14.00 -22.32
C GLY A 123 -21.68 12.48 -22.31
N GLY A 124 -20.89 11.76 -21.50
CA GLY A 124 -21.05 10.31 -21.31
C GLY A 124 -22.29 9.91 -20.49
N ALA A 125 -22.94 10.86 -19.80
CA ALA A 125 -24.07 10.59 -18.90
C ALA A 125 -25.46 10.81 -19.53
N SER A 126 -25.56 11.25 -20.79
CA SER A 126 -26.85 11.61 -21.43
C SER A 126 -27.32 10.67 -22.54
N ALA A 127 -26.64 9.55 -22.80
CA ALA A 127 -27.04 8.61 -23.85
C ALA A 127 -27.69 7.34 -23.24
N THR A 128 -28.88 7.48 -22.64
CA THR A 128 -29.87 6.39 -22.48
C THR A 128 -31.14 6.96 -21.86
N SER A 129 -32.09 7.37 -22.70
CA SER A 129 -33.55 7.19 -22.51
C SER A 129 -34.32 8.09 -23.48
N ASN A 130 -34.44 7.67 -24.72
CA ASN A 130 -35.61 8.04 -25.53
C ASN A 130 -36.64 6.94 -25.36
N SER A 131 -37.61 7.15 -24.48
CA SER A 131 -38.87 6.42 -24.51
C SER A 131 -40.00 7.41 -24.23
N THR A 132 -40.66 7.82 -25.31
CA THR A 132 -41.95 8.49 -25.31
C THR A 132 -43.02 7.58 -24.73
N VAL A 133 -43.58 7.89 -23.56
CA VAL A 133 -44.91 7.44 -23.11
C VAL A 133 -45.59 8.56 -22.31
N SER A 134 -46.89 8.74 -22.59
CA SER A 134 -47.86 9.74 -22.16
C SER A 134 -48.11 9.85 -20.63
N PRO A 135 -48.79 10.92 -20.16
CA PRO A 135 -48.86 11.28 -18.75
C PRO A 135 -50.06 10.61 -18.06
N ASP A 136 -49.80 9.90 -16.97
CA ASP A 136 -50.62 9.94 -15.75
C ASP A 136 -50.12 8.90 -14.74
N SER A 137 -49.63 9.37 -13.59
CA SER A 137 -49.99 8.89 -12.26
C SER A 137 -49.01 9.39 -11.20
N ARG A 138 -49.53 10.24 -10.31
CA ARG A 138 -49.06 10.51 -8.93
C ARG A 138 -47.54 10.55 -8.76
N HIS A 139 -46.96 11.73 -9.00
CA HIS A 139 -45.70 12.09 -8.38
C HIS A 139 -45.84 11.91 -6.86
N MET A 140 -45.23 10.87 -6.30
CA MET A 140 -44.64 11.00 -4.98
C MET A 140 -43.61 12.11 -5.17
N ASP A 141 -43.86 13.27 -4.56
CA ASP A 141 -42.86 14.32 -4.42
C ASP A 141 -41.72 13.72 -3.59
N ILE A 142 -40.78 13.04 -4.26
CA ILE A 142 -39.52 12.66 -3.66
C ILE A 142 -38.91 14.00 -3.21
N PRO A 143 -38.66 14.19 -1.91
CA PRO A 143 -38.02 15.41 -1.41
C PRO A 143 -36.80 15.73 -2.28
N LYS A 144 -36.65 16.99 -2.71
CA LYS A 144 -35.55 17.43 -3.61
C LYS A 144 -34.16 16.97 -3.13
N ASP A 145 -34.01 16.82 -1.82
CA ASP A 145 -32.85 16.29 -1.12
C ASP A 145 -32.43 14.87 -1.57
N LEU A 146 -33.36 14.09 -2.11
CA LEU A 146 -33.16 12.73 -2.62
C LEU A 146 -33.01 12.69 -4.16
N SER A 147 -33.32 13.79 -4.87
CA SER A 147 -33.20 13.88 -6.33
C SER A 147 -31.94 14.62 -6.81
N ASP A 148 -31.40 15.53 -5.99
CA ASP A 148 -30.16 16.23 -6.32
C ASP A 148 -28.94 15.35 -6.00
N LYS A 149 -28.28 14.85 -7.05
CA LYS A 149 -26.92 14.28 -6.98
C LYS A 149 -25.85 15.31 -6.59
N THR A 150 -26.25 16.53 -6.25
CA THR A 150 -25.40 17.70 -5.96
C THR A 150 -25.70 18.28 -4.59
N THR A 151 -25.83 17.45 -3.57
CA THR A 151 -25.72 17.95 -2.20
C THR A 151 -24.25 18.30 -1.93
N ASP A 152 -24.01 19.53 -1.45
CA ASP A 152 -22.75 20.15 -1.00
C ASP A 152 -21.93 19.27 -0.01
N LEU A 153 -22.53 18.18 0.46
CA LEU A 153 -21.94 17.18 1.32
C LEU A 153 -21.37 16.02 0.48
N GLN A 154 -20.04 15.97 0.36
CA GLN A 154 -19.36 14.86 -0.30
C GLN A 154 -19.50 13.55 0.49
N VAL A 155 -20.59 12.80 0.26
CA VAL A 155 -20.91 11.52 0.93
C VAL A 155 -19.75 10.53 0.85
N ALA A 156 -19.01 10.57 -0.26
CA ALA A 156 -17.78 9.83 -0.47
C ALA A 156 -16.72 10.05 0.62
N ASP A 157 -16.49 11.30 1.01
CA ASP A 157 -15.50 11.66 2.02
C ASP A 157 -16.03 11.35 3.43
N LEU A 158 -17.34 11.48 3.66
CA LEU A 158 -17.97 11.04 4.91
C LEU A 158 -17.88 9.53 5.12
N GLU A 159 -18.06 8.72 4.07
CA GLU A 159 -17.84 7.27 4.14
C GLU A 159 -16.41 6.97 4.58
N LEU A 160 -15.42 7.66 4.01
CA LEU A 160 -14.01 7.48 4.35
C LEU A 160 -13.70 7.94 5.79
N LEU A 161 -14.29 9.04 6.26
CA LEU A 161 -14.13 9.50 7.64
C LEU A 161 -14.80 8.58 8.65
N HIS A 162 -15.98 8.05 8.32
CA HIS A 162 -16.63 7.01 9.11
C HIS A 162 -15.74 5.76 9.17
N HIS A 163 -15.21 5.31 8.02
CA HIS A 163 -14.30 4.16 7.96
C HIS A 163 -13.00 4.39 8.76
N TRP A 164 -12.48 5.62 8.80
CA TRP A 164 -11.34 5.97 9.65
C TRP A 164 -11.64 5.63 11.11
N THR A 165 -12.71 6.25 11.63
CA THR A 165 -13.08 6.21 13.05
C THR A 165 -13.58 4.84 13.50
N ALA A 166 -14.14 4.05 12.57
CA ALA A 166 -14.65 2.72 12.86
C ALA A 166 -13.62 1.60 12.67
N PHE A 167 -12.63 1.74 11.77
CA PHE A 167 -11.76 0.62 11.38
C PHE A 167 -10.30 1.01 11.13
N ALA A 168 -10.01 1.99 10.28
CA ALA A 168 -8.63 2.24 9.81
C ALA A 168 -7.69 2.74 10.91
N CYS A 169 -8.19 3.52 11.88
CA CYS A 169 -7.37 4.15 12.93
C CYS A 169 -6.73 3.16 13.91
N TYR A 170 -7.29 1.95 14.06
CA TYR A 170 -6.79 0.95 15.01
C TYR A 170 -5.36 0.46 14.69
N GLY A 171 -4.90 0.65 13.46
CA GLY A 171 -3.50 0.38 13.08
C GLY A 171 -2.48 1.42 13.56
N PHE A 172 -2.90 2.54 14.16
CA PHE A 172 -1.99 3.68 14.39
C PHE A 172 -1.52 3.87 15.84
N GLY A 173 -2.15 3.22 16.82
CA GLY A 173 -1.77 3.27 18.24
C GLY A 173 -1.22 1.95 18.77
N ASP A 174 -0.20 2.01 19.63
CA ASP A 174 0.35 0.80 20.29
C ASP A 174 -0.42 0.42 21.56
N ARG A 175 -1.03 1.43 22.18
CA ARG A 175 -1.82 1.31 23.40
C ARG A 175 -3.23 1.85 23.14
N PRO A 176 -4.24 1.43 23.93
CA PRO A 176 -5.61 1.93 23.79
C PRO A 176 -5.72 3.47 23.83
N SER A 177 -4.89 4.14 24.63
CA SER A 177 -4.81 5.61 24.69
C SER A 177 -4.35 6.22 23.36
N ASP A 178 -3.42 5.56 22.68
CA ASP A 178 -2.79 6.06 21.46
C ASP A 178 -3.75 5.85 20.29
N VAL A 179 -4.47 4.73 20.30
CA VAL A 179 -5.59 4.46 19.39
C VAL A 179 -6.68 5.52 19.57
N LYS A 180 -7.04 5.85 20.81
CA LYS A 180 -8.04 6.90 21.09
C LYS A 180 -7.62 8.27 20.54
N ALA A 181 -6.34 8.63 20.69
CA ALA A 181 -5.82 9.87 20.11
C ALA A 181 -6.05 9.90 18.59
N TRP A 182 -5.74 8.82 17.88
CA TRP A 182 -5.99 8.70 16.45
C TRP A 182 -7.47 8.61 16.05
N GLN A 183 -8.29 7.96 16.87
CA GLN A 183 -9.70 7.72 16.59
C GLN A 183 -10.57 8.97 16.81
N VAL A 184 -10.27 9.77 17.83
CA VAL A 184 -11.15 10.86 18.28
C VAL A 184 -10.48 12.22 18.15
N GLU A 185 -9.31 12.38 18.75
CA GLU A 185 -8.67 13.70 18.90
C GLU A 185 -8.07 14.20 17.58
N MET A 186 -7.43 13.31 16.82
CA MET A 186 -6.83 13.68 15.53
C MET A 186 -7.85 14.10 14.46
N PRO A 187 -9.02 13.44 14.32
CA PRO A 187 -10.11 13.96 13.49
C PRO A 187 -10.60 15.36 13.91
N GLN A 188 -10.64 15.67 15.20
CA GLN A 188 -11.01 17.01 15.68
C GLN A 188 -9.95 18.06 15.30
N VAL A 189 -8.66 17.71 15.41
CA VAL A 189 -7.56 18.56 14.90
C VAL A 189 -7.70 18.74 13.37
N ALA A 190 -8.06 17.67 12.66
CA ALA A 190 -8.21 17.68 11.21
C ALA A 190 -9.33 18.62 10.72
N CYS A 191 -10.40 18.80 11.49
CA CYS A 191 -11.44 19.79 11.19
C CYS A 191 -10.90 21.22 11.12
N LYS A 192 -9.77 21.53 11.79
CA LYS A 192 -9.10 22.84 11.74
C LYS A 192 -7.93 22.88 10.77
N GLN A 193 -7.46 21.71 10.30
CA GLN A 193 -6.23 21.55 9.54
C GLN A 193 -6.50 20.70 8.29
N PRO A 194 -6.85 21.34 7.15
CA PRO A 194 -7.35 20.63 5.96
C PRO A 194 -6.41 19.55 5.42
N PHE A 195 -5.09 19.77 5.45
CA PHE A 195 -4.11 18.78 4.98
C PHE A 195 -4.14 17.50 5.83
N LEU A 196 -4.36 17.61 7.14
CA LEU A 196 -4.49 16.45 8.01
C LEU A 196 -5.77 15.66 7.69
N MET A 197 -6.89 16.36 7.46
CA MET A 197 -8.16 15.71 7.08
C MET A 197 -7.98 14.91 5.79
N ARG A 198 -7.36 15.52 4.78
CA ARG A 198 -7.05 14.84 3.52
C ARG A 198 -6.13 13.62 3.75
N GLY A 199 -5.13 13.70 4.62
CA GLY A 199 -4.30 12.54 4.99
C GLY A 199 -5.10 11.40 5.64
N ILE A 200 -6.05 11.72 6.53
CA ILE A 200 -6.94 10.73 7.14
C ILE A 200 -7.80 10.04 6.07
N LEU A 201 -8.41 10.83 5.18
CA LEU A 201 -9.23 10.32 4.08
C LEU A 201 -8.42 9.46 3.10
N ALA A 202 -7.17 9.86 2.81
CA ALA A 202 -6.26 9.11 1.95
C ALA A 202 -5.96 7.72 2.53
N ILE A 203 -5.60 7.64 3.82
CA ILE A 203 -5.37 6.35 4.50
C ILE A 203 -6.65 5.52 4.58
N SER A 204 -7.80 6.13 4.87
CA SER A 204 -9.07 5.42 4.86
C SER A 204 -9.37 4.81 3.50
N ALA A 205 -9.14 5.54 2.41
CA ALA A 205 -9.33 5.03 1.07
C ALA A 205 -8.34 3.88 0.79
N LEU A 206 -7.08 4.02 1.20
CA LEU A 206 -6.08 2.96 1.08
C LEU A 206 -6.48 1.69 1.85
N HIS A 207 -7.01 1.84 3.06
CA HIS A 207 -7.52 0.71 3.84
C HIS A 207 -8.77 0.09 3.19
N MET A 208 -9.69 0.90 2.66
CA MET A 208 -10.87 0.42 1.92
C MET A 208 -10.49 -0.38 0.67
N SER A 209 -9.41 -0.02 -0.01
CA SER A 209 -8.90 -0.77 -1.16
C SER A 209 -8.47 -2.21 -0.81
N ARG A 210 -8.11 -2.44 0.47
CA ARG A 210 -7.80 -3.75 1.04
C ARG A 210 -9.07 -4.50 1.44
N VAL A 211 -9.98 -3.83 2.15
CA VAL A 211 -11.23 -4.41 2.66
C VAL A 211 -12.22 -4.74 1.53
N ARG A 212 -12.20 -3.98 0.44
CA ARG A 212 -13.07 -4.17 -0.74
C ARG A 212 -12.23 -4.36 -2.02
N PRO A 213 -11.62 -5.55 -2.23
CA PRO A 213 -10.76 -5.83 -3.38
C PRO A 213 -11.41 -5.53 -4.74
N GLU A 214 -12.72 -5.76 -4.88
CA GLU A 214 -13.45 -5.52 -6.14
C GLU A 214 -13.51 -4.05 -6.54
N GLN A 215 -13.42 -3.14 -5.57
CA GLN A 215 -13.41 -1.69 -5.80
C GLN A 215 -12.01 -1.09 -5.57
N ARG A 216 -10.96 -1.92 -5.55
CA ARG A 216 -9.60 -1.50 -5.19
C ARG A 216 -9.14 -0.29 -6.00
N GLY A 217 -9.24 -0.33 -7.34
CA GLY A 217 -8.80 0.76 -8.21
C GLY A 217 -9.46 2.10 -7.88
N LYS A 218 -10.78 2.10 -7.65
CA LYS A 218 -11.54 3.29 -7.24
C LYS A 218 -11.01 3.91 -5.95
N TYR A 219 -10.74 3.08 -4.95
CA TYR A 219 -10.25 3.56 -3.66
C TYR A 219 -8.77 3.98 -3.70
N LEU A 220 -7.93 3.32 -4.50
CA LEU A 220 -6.55 3.75 -4.73
C LEU A 220 -6.49 5.13 -5.40
N VAL A 221 -7.31 5.37 -6.43
CA VAL A 221 -7.41 6.69 -7.07
C VAL A 221 -7.84 7.76 -6.07
N ARG A 222 -8.80 7.48 -5.19
CA ARG A 222 -9.21 8.40 -4.12
C ARG A 222 -8.09 8.64 -3.10
N ALA A 223 -7.33 7.61 -2.76
CA ALA A 223 -6.22 7.71 -1.82
C ALA A 223 -5.15 8.67 -2.36
N VAL A 224 -4.72 8.47 -3.60
CA VAL A 224 -3.76 9.34 -4.30
C VAL A 224 -4.30 10.77 -4.45
N HIS A 225 -5.59 10.91 -4.79
CA HIS A 225 -6.23 12.22 -4.92
C HIS A 225 -6.12 13.04 -3.63
N HIS A 226 -6.55 12.48 -2.49
CA HIS A 226 -6.47 13.17 -1.21
C HIS A 226 -5.03 13.44 -0.78
N GLN A 227 -4.11 12.50 -1.02
CA GLN A 227 -2.69 12.69 -0.72
C GLN A 227 -2.11 13.88 -1.52
N ASN A 228 -2.36 13.94 -2.83
CA ASN A 228 -1.88 15.02 -3.69
C ASN A 228 -2.49 16.38 -3.34
N MET A 229 -3.73 16.42 -2.84
CA MET A 229 -4.33 17.67 -2.34
C MET A 229 -3.73 18.13 -1.01
N ALA A 230 -3.28 17.22 -0.16
CA ALA A 230 -2.71 17.55 1.15
C ALA A 230 -1.26 18.03 1.06
N LEU A 231 -0.49 17.45 0.14
CA LEU A 231 0.96 17.66 0.04
C LEU A 231 1.39 19.13 -0.13
N PRO A 232 0.75 19.99 -0.96
CA PRO A 232 1.17 21.39 -1.10
C PRO A 232 1.12 22.17 0.21
N SER A 233 0.00 22.08 0.94
CA SER A 233 -0.16 22.75 2.24
C SER A 233 0.79 22.19 3.30
N TYR A 234 0.99 20.87 3.32
CA TYR A 234 1.95 20.26 4.23
C TYR A 234 3.39 20.71 3.91
N ARG A 235 3.80 20.66 2.63
CA ARG A 235 5.10 21.11 2.13
C ARG A 235 5.38 22.56 2.48
N PHE A 236 4.39 23.44 2.36
CA PHE A 236 4.52 24.83 2.77
C PHE A 236 4.97 24.98 4.23
N VAL A 237 4.42 24.16 5.13
CA VAL A 237 4.79 24.17 6.56
C VAL A 237 6.17 23.54 6.78
N ILE A 238 6.45 22.39 6.17
CA ILE A 238 7.72 21.68 6.42
C ILE A 238 8.95 22.31 5.77
N ASP A 239 8.77 23.10 4.72
CA ASP A 239 9.84 23.87 4.06
C ASP A 239 10.58 24.79 5.04
N ASP A 240 9.88 25.31 6.06
CA ASP A 240 10.50 26.03 7.17
C ASP A 240 9.79 25.71 8.49
N PHE A 241 9.81 24.43 8.88
CA PHE A 241 9.09 23.97 10.07
C PHE A 241 9.60 24.57 11.38
N ARG A 242 10.81 25.15 11.41
CA ARG A 242 11.33 25.85 12.60
C ARG A 242 10.57 27.15 12.87
N ASN A 243 10.11 27.83 11.83
CA ASN A 243 9.38 29.09 11.96
C ASN A 243 7.87 28.95 11.72
N LYS A 244 7.44 28.00 10.87
CA LYS A 244 6.04 27.83 10.46
C LYS A 244 5.26 26.84 11.35
N MET A 245 5.94 26.01 12.13
CA MET A 245 5.27 25.14 13.09
C MET A 245 4.95 25.91 14.38
N THR A 246 3.72 25.77 14.87
CA THR A 246 3.18 26.45 16.04
C THR A 246 2.51 25.44 16.97
N ALA A 247 2.12 25.89 18.17
CA ALA A 247 1.34 25.06 19.10
C ALA A 247 0.01 24.57 18.49
N GLU A 248 -0.59 25.33 17.57
CA GLU A 248 -1.89 25.02 16.97
C GLU A 248 -1.81 23.97 15.86
N ASN A 249 -0.72 23.96 15.08
CA ASN A 249 -0.57 23.05 13.94
C ASN A 249 0.39 21.88 14.21
N CYS A 250 1.19 21.90 15.29
CA CYS A 250 2.23 20.89 15.53
C CYS A 250 1.69 19.45 15.52
N HIS A 251 0.53 19.22 16.12
CA HIS A 251 -0.12 17.90 16.14
C HIS A 251 -0.57 17.46 14.75
N ALA A 252 -1.05 18.39 13.92
CA ALA A 252 -1.40 18.11 12.54
C ALA A 252 -0.18 17.80 11.67
N VAL A 253 0.91 18.54 11.85
CA VAL A 253 2.17 18.31 11.12
C VAL A 253 2.72 16.91 11.41
N ILE A 254 2.84 16.53 12.69
CA ILE A 254 3.33 15.19 13.05
C ILE A 254 2.32 14.08 12.71
N GLY A 255 1.02 14.39 12.85
CA GLY A 255 -0.06 13.50 12.43
C GLY A 255 0.05 13.16 10.95
N PHE A 256 0.14 14.17 10.10
CA PHE A 256 0.27 14.00 8.66
C PHE A 256 1.60 13.32 8.26
N ALA A 257 2.71 13.61 8.95
CA ALA A 257 3.98 12.89 8.74
C ALA A 257 3.85 11.38 9.02
N SER A 258 3.15 11.03 10.10
CA SER A 258 2.88 9.64 10.49
C SER A 258 1.98 8.93 9.47
N LEU A 259 0.91 9.61 9.02
CA LEU A 259 0.01 9.09 7.98
C LEU A 259 0.75 8.91 6.65
N THR A 260 1.59 9.86 6.25
CA THR A 260 2.38 9.76 5.02
C THR A 260 3.37 8.60 5.07
N SER A 261 4.01 8.37 6.22
CA SER A 261 4.88 7.20 6.41
C SER A 261 4.10 5.88 6.30
N ALA A 262 2.93 5.80 6.94
CA ALA A 262 2.06 4.62 6.83
C ALA A 262 1.53 4.41 5.41
N TYR A 263 1.19 5.49 4.70
CA TYR A 263 0.77 5.48 3.31
C TYR A 263 1.85 4.84 2.43
N ALA A 264 3.10 5.32 2.53
CA ALA A 264 4.22 4.79 1.76
C ALA A 264 4.49 3.29 2.03
N ILE A 265 4.34 2.83 3.28
CA ILE A 265 4.48 1.40 3.60
C ILE A 265 3.33 0.59 2.96
N ALA A 266 2.08 1.06 3.06
CA ALA A 266 0.93 0.35 2.50
C ALA A 266 0.90 0.37 0.96
N GLU A 267 1.26 1.49 0.33
CA GLU A 267 1.29 1.63 -1.13
C GLU A 267 2.32 0.70 -1.79
N SER A 268 3.43 0.43 -1.09
CA SER A 268 4.45 -0.54 -1.53
C SER A 268 3.91 -1.97 -1.76
N GLN A 269 2.67 -2.26 -1.32
CA GLN A 269 2.00 -3.53 -1.55
C GLN A 269 1.37 -3.63 -2.94
N TYR A 270 1.05 -2.50 -3.57
CA TYR A 270 0.29 -2.44 -4.82
C TYR A 270 1.16 -2.16 -6.05
N LEU A 271 2.33 -1.56 -5.84
CA LEU A 271 3.30 -1.34 -6.90
C LEU A 271 4.15 -2.61 -7.06
N GLU A 272 3.85 -3.42 -8.09
CA GLU A 272 4.67 -4.58 -8.49
C GLU A 272 6.09 -4.21 -8.91
N SER A 273 6.33 -2.93 -9.17
CA SER A 273 7.67 -2.40 -9.31
C SER A 273 8.34 -2.46 -7.94
N ASN A 274 9.13 -3.52 -7.76
CA ASN A 274 10.23 -3.64 -6.82
C ASN A 274 11.09 -2.37 -6.90
N HIS A 275 10.67 -1.31 -6.22
CA HIS A 275 11.45 -0.09 -6.07
C HIS A 275 12.50 -0.30 -4.99
N PHE A 276 13.39 -1.26 -5.26
CA PHE A 276 14.83 -1.05 -5.10
C PHE A 276 15.45 -0.51 -6.42
N ALA A 277 14.68 -0.44 -7.53
CA ALA A 277 15.06 0.24 -8.76
C ALA A 277 13.85 0.93 -9.43
N GLY A 278 13.88 2.27 -9.59
CA GLY A 278 12.97 2.98 -10.51
C GLY A 278 12.26 4.26 -10.04
N GLY A 279 12.46 4.69 -8.79
CA GLY A 279 11.94 5.93 -8.23
C GLY A 279 13.02 6.45 -7.31
N SER A 280 13.61 7.58 -7.67
CA SER A 280 14.88 8.13 -7.20
C SER A 280 14.98 8.34 -5.67
N SER A 281 15.11 7.26 -4.91
CA SER A 281 15.87 7.28 -3.66
C SER A 281 17.34 7.12 -4.04
N PRO A 282 18.22 8.10 -3.79
CA PRO A 282 19.66 8.01 -4.12
C PRO A 282 20.36 6.82 -3.45
N THR A 283 19.68 6.13 -2.52
CA THR A 283 20.20 5.04 -1.70
C THR A 283 19.60 3.66 -2.01
N GLY A 284 18.62 3.57 -2.93
CA GLY A 284 17.88 2.31 -3.19
C GLY A 284 16.91 1.87 -2.08
N LEU A 285 16.97 2.50 -0.90
CA LEU A 285 16.15 2.11 0.26
C LEU A 285 14.66 2.48 0.13
N PRO A 286 13.76 1.71 0.78
CA PRO A 286 12.34 2.04 0.85
C PRO A 286 12.10 3.46 1.37
N GLU A 287 11.31 4.25 0.63
CA GLU A 287 11.03 5.66 0.90
C GLU A 287 10.54 5.91 2.34
N TRP A 288 9.73 5.00 2.87
CA TRP A 288 9.17 5.12 4.22
C TRP A 288 10.23 5.17 5.33
N LEU A 289 11.44 4.62 5.13
CA LEU A 289 12.54 4.73 6.10
C LEU A 289 13.00 6.20 6.22
N HIS A 290 13.08 6.90 5.09
CA HIS A 290 13.47 8.31 5.06
C HIS A 290 12.37 9.21 5.61
N LEU A 291 11.09 8.88 5.32
CA LEU A 291 9.94 9.60 5.87
C LEU A 291 9.89 9.52 7.40
N LEU A 292 10.11 8.34 7.98
CA LEU A 292 10.17 8.17 9.44
C LEU A 292 11.31 8.98 10.06
N ARG A 293 12.50 8.99 9.44
CA ARG A 293 13.63 9.83 9.89
C ARG A 293 13.34 11.32 9.79
N GLY A 294 12.68 11.76 8.72
CA GLY A 294 12.23 13.15 8.57
C GLY A 294 11.26 13.56 9.68
N ALA A 295 10.33 12.67 10.05
CA ALA A 295 9.38 12.89 11.13
C ALA A 295 10.08 13.09 12.50
N ARG A 296 11.21 12.44 12.75
CA ARG A 296 12.00 12.64 13.98
C ARG A 296 12.46 14.08 14.16
N GLN A 297 12.90 14.74 13.09
CA GLN A 297 13.33 16.15 13.16
C GLN A 297 12.17 17.07 13.53
N ILE A 298 10.98 16.79 13.01
CA ILE A 298 9.74 17.50 13.34
C ILE A 298 9.40 17.29 14.83
N LEU A 299 9.51 16.05 15.32
CA LEU A 299 9.29 15.74 16.74
C LEU A 299 10.22 16.53 17.66
N ASP A 300 11.50 16.68 17.30
CA ASP A 300 12.47 17.38 18.12
C ASP A 300 12.19 18.89 18.22
N VAL A 301 11.85 19.53 17.11
CA VAL A 301 11.47 20.96 17.12
C VAL A 301 10.13 21.17 17.82
N GLY A 302 9.17 20.28 17.60
CA GLY A 302 7.81 20.39 18.16
C GLY A 302 7.67 19.86 19.58
N ARG A 303 8.72 19.28 20.18
CA ARG A 303 8.64 18.47 21.41
C ARG A 303 7.88 19.17 22.54
N GLY A 304 8.16 20.47 22.74
CA GLY A 304 7.53 21.27 23.79
C GLY A 304 6.00 21.38 23.65
N TRP A 305 5.50 21.56 22.42
CA TRP A 305 4.07 21.64 22.13
C TRP A 305 3.44 20.25 22.03
N ILE A 306 4.10 19.32 21.32
CA ILE A 306 3.61 17.96 21.11
C ILE A 306 3.38 17.22 22.43
N SER A 307 4.23 17.46 23.44
CA SER A 307 4.09 16.88 24.78
C SER A 307 2.77 17.18 25.49
N LYS A 308 2.03 18.21 25.06
CA LYS A 308 0.84 18.74 25.73
C LYS A 308 -0.47 18.40 25.03
N GLY A 309 -0.46 17.56 24.00
CA GLY A 309 -1.67 17.26 23.23
C GLY A 309 -1.74 15.83 22.70
N PRO A 310 -2.61 15.57 21.70
CA PRO A 310 -2.99 14.21 21.30
C PRO A 310 -1.81 13.34 20.87
N MET A 311 -0.79 13.96 20.28
CA MET A 311 0.40 13.27 19.76
C MET A 311 1.53 13.14 20.78
N ALA A 312 1.28 13.40 22.07
CA ALA A 312 2.29 13.29 23.13
C ALA A 312 2.89 11.88 23.25
N PHE A 313 2.17 10.83 22.83
CA PHE A 313 2.69 9.47 22.86
C PHE A 313 3.88 9.26 21.90
N GLN A 314 4.01 10.06 20.83
CA GLN A 314 5.12 9.97 19.87
C GLN A 314 6.46 10.43 20.44
N ILE A 315 6.45 11.24 21.51
CA ILE A 315 7.67 11.71 22.17
C ILE A 315 8.03 10.89 23.41
N ARG A 316 7.31 9.78 23.67
CA ARG A 316 7.63 8.88 24.77
C ARG A 316 9.05 8.38 24.57
N SER A 317 9.84 8.47 25.63
CA SER A 317 11.20 7.94 25.68
C SER A 317 11.31 6.99 26.85
N ILE A 318 12.19 6.02 26.70
CA ILE A 318 12.63 5.19 27.81
C ILE A 318 13.66 6.01 28.60
N VAL A 319 13.60 5.86 29.92
CA VAL A 319 14.55 6.45 30.85
C VAL A 319 15.30 5.30 31.52
N GLY A 320 16.63 5.36 31.53
CA GLY A 320 17.49 4.34 32.12
C GLY A 320 18.04 3.32 31.12
N GLU A 321 18.78 2.36 31.65
CA GLU A 321 19.38 1.28 30.88
C GLU A 321 18.33 0.25 30.41
N ILE A 322 18.54 -0.32 29.22
CA ILE A 322 17.64 -1.31 28.63
C ILE A 322 18.22 -2.69 28.88
N GLU A 323 17.55 -3.47 29.73
CA GLU A 323 17.95 -4.84 30.04
C GLU A 323 17.62 -5.79 28.88
N LEU A 324 18.65 -6.12 28.10
CA LEU A 324 18.56 -6.97 26.91
C LEU A 324 18.16 -8.43 27.24
N SER A 325 18.36 -8.87 28.48
CA SER A 325 18.03 -10.22 28.97
C SER A 325 16.53 -10.58 28.84
N HIS A 326 15.66 -9.58 28.75
CA HIS A 326 14.22 -9.79 28.51
C HIS A 326 13.91 -10.34 27.11
N ASN A 327 14.83 -10.20 26.15
CA ASN A 327 14.69 -10.79 24.83
C ASN A 327 15.42 -12.16 24.78
N PRO A 328 14.70 -13.29 24.76
CA PRO A 328 15.33 -14.62 24.76
C PRO A 328 16.17 -14.87 23.51
N GLU A 329 15.87 -14.20 22.41
CA GLU A 329 16.61 -14.32 21.15
C GLU A 329 17.80 -13.35 21.05
N ASP A 330 18.08 -12.52 22.08
CA ASP A 330 19.14 -11.51 22.04
C ASP A 330 20.52 -12.11 21.72
N SER A 331 20.79 -13.34 22.15
CA SER A 331 22.03 -14.07 21.82
C SER A 331 22.28 -14.16 20.31
N ARG A 332 21.23 -14.30 19.49
CA ARG A 332 21.33 -14.33 18.02
C ARG A 332 21.62 -12.97 17.42
N PHE A 333 21.13 -11.89 18.03
CA PHE A 333 21.47 -10.54 17.63
C PHE A 333 22.91 -10.21 18.06
N ALA A 334 23.30 -10.57 19.28
CA ALA A 334 24.65 -10.36 19.82
C ALA A 334 25.73 -11.04 18.97
N ALA A 335 25.44 -12.20 18.37
CA ALA A 335 26.36 -12.90 17.48
C ALA A 335 26.77 -12.08 16.24
N LEU A 336 25.97 -11.08 15.83
CA LEU A 336 26.28 -10.19 14.71
C LEU A 336 27.49 -9.29 14.97
N GLU A 337 27.92 -9.12 16.22
CA GLU A 337 29.14 -8.36 16.54
C GLU A 337 30.37 -8.93 15.80
N SER A 338 30.39 -10.25 15.60
CA SER A 338 31.47 -10.94 14.88
C SER A 338 31.52 -10.64 13.37
N LEU A 339 30.51 -9.98 12.79
CA LEU A 339 30.56 -9.48 11.41
C LEU A 339 31.59 -8.37 11.23
N PHE A 340 31.88 -7.63 12.31
CA PHE A 340 32.74 -6.45 12.27
C PHE A 340 34.21 -6.80 12.57
N ASP A 341 34.50 -8.07 12.82
CA ASP A 341 35.86 -8.54 13.06
C ASP A 341 36.72 -8.44 11.78
N GLN A 342 37.74 -7.59 11.82
CA GLN A 342 38.65 -7.36 10.68
C GLN A 342 39.31 -8.64 10.14
N ARG A 343 39.45 -9.68 10.96
CA ARG A 343 40.08 -10.96 10.56
C ARG A 343 39.21 -11.80 9.61
N ARG A 344 37.91 -11.53 9.54
CA ARG A 344 36.95 -12.26 8.68
C ARG A 344 36.71 -11.57 7.33
N ASN A 345 37.06 -10.30 7.20
CA ASN A 345 36.67 -9.50 6.05
C ASN A 345 37.82 -9.42 5.03
N SER A 346 37.51 -9.74 3.77
CA SER A 346 38.45 -9.66 2.64
C SER A 346 38.95 -8.24 2.38
N SER A 347 38.15 -7.23 2.76
CA SER A 347 38.49 -5.81 2.71
C SER A 347 38.47 -5.22 4.12
N PRO A 348 39.47 -4.40 4.50
CA PRO A 348 39.50 -3.78 5.81
C PRO A 348 38.33 -2.80 5.98
N ILE A 349 37.53 -3.02 7.03
CA ILE A 349 36.47 -2.10 7.45
C ILE A 349 37.12 -1.00 8.29
N SER A 350 36.80 0.26 7.99
CA SER A 350 37.29 1.40 8.76
C SER A 350 36.69 1.45 10.16
N GLU A 351 37.42 2.00 11.14
CA GLU A 351 36.92 2.17 12.52
C GLU A 351 35.62 2.97 12.59
N ARG A 352 35.41 3.93 11.66
CA ARG A 352 34.17 4.72 11.59
C ARG A 352 32.97 3.87 11.17
N GLU A 353 33.16 2.97 10.20
CA GLU A 353 32.11 2.03 9.78
C GLU A 353 31.78 1.04 10.89
N ILE A 354 32.81 0.49 11.57
CA ILE A 354 32.63 -0.41 12.72
C ILE A 354 31.79 0.27 13.81
N GLU A 355 32.09 1.53 14.15
CA GLU A 355 31.32 2.28 15.14
C GLU A 355 29.87 2.49 14.71
N ALA A 356 29.64 2.86 13.44
CA ALA A 356 28.28 2.99 12.90
C ALA A 356 27.49 1.67 12.97
N TYR A 357 28.14 0.54 12.66
CA TYR A 357 27.54 -0.78 12.77
C TYR A 357 27.23 -1.17 14.22
N ARG A 358 28.15 -0.93 15.16
CA ARG A 358 27.94 -1.19 16.59
C ARG A 358 26.79 -0.40 17.17
N ILE A 359 26.70 0.90 16.84
CA ILE A 359 25.57 1.75 17.24
C ILE A 359 24.26 1.17 16.69
N SER A 360 24.24 0.80 15.41
CA SER A 360 23.05 0.27 14.74
C SER A 360 22.62 -1.09 15.30
N LEU A 361 23.58 -1.96 15.62
CA LEU A 361 23.33 -3.26 16.26
C LEU A 361 22.82 -3.10 17.69
N ARG A 362 23.43 -2.21 18.49
CA ARG A 362 22.94 -1.89 19.84
C ARG A 362 21.49 -1.41 19.80
N LEU A 363 21.19 -0.44 18.93
CA LEU A 363 19.82 0.06 18.76
C LEU A 363 18.86 -1.06 18.35
N LEU A 364 19.30 -1.99 17.50
CA LEU A 364 18.47 -3.12 17.04
C LEU A 364 18.13 -4.06 18.19
N ARG A 365 19.13 -4.41 19.00
CA ARG A 365 19.00 -5.24 20.20
C ARG A 365 18.08 -4.61 21.23
N GLU A 366 18.27 -3.31 21.49
CA GLU A 366 17.39 -2.55 22.37
C GLU A 366 15.95 -2.55 21.83
N SER A 367 15.73 -2.17 20.57
CA SER A 367 14.41 -2.16 19.94
C SER A 367 13.71 -3.52 19.95
N ALA A 368 14.46 -4.62 19.92
CA ALA A 368 13.91 -5.97 20.06
C ALA A 368 13.51 -6.33 21.50
N ALA A 369 14.20 -5.77 22.51
CA ALA A 369 13.96 -6.04 23.93
C ALA A 369 12.90 -5.14 24.55
N ILE A 370 12.79 -3.88 24.12
CA ILE A 370 11.87 -2.88 24.70
C ILE A 370 10.43 -3.37 24.88
N PRO A 371 9.78 -4.00 23.87
CA PRO A 371 8.39 -4.44 24.02
C PRO A 371 8.20 -5.53 25.08
N LEU A 372 9.29 -6.19 25.49
CA LEU A 372 9.33 -7.27 26.47
C LEU A 372 9.67 -6.79 27.88
N LEU A 373 10.00 -5.50 28.06
CA LEU A 373 10.28 -4.93 29.37
C LEU A 373 9.01 -4.87 30.23
N PRO A 374 9.10 -5.04 31.57
CA PRO A 374 7.94 -5.04 32.45
C PRO A 374 7.11 -3.74 32.42
N CYS A 375 7.77 -2.60 32.20
CA CYS A 375 7.12 -1.29 32.12
C CYS A 375 6.40 -1.04 30.78
N GLN A 376 6.76 -1.79 29.73
CA GLN A 376 6.25 -1.71 28.35
C GLN A 376 6.14 -0.27 27.81
N THR A 377 7.01 0.66 28.24
CA THR A 377 6.89 2.12 28.02
C THR A 377 6.63 2.50 26.56
N LEU A 378 7.29 1.81 25.64
CA LEU A 378 7.03 1.86 24.22
C LEU A 378 6.44 0.52 23.77
N GLY A 379 5.40 0.59 22.96
CA GLY A 379 4.88 -0.61 22.31
C GLY A 379 5.76 -1.05 21.14
N ILE A 380 5.34 -2.14 20.49
CA ILE A 380 6.16 -2.79 19.47
C ILE A 380 6.43 -1.92 18.24
N LYS A 381 5.48 -1.04 17.85
CA LYS A 381 5.67 -0.17 16.68
C LYS A 381 6.65 0.94 16.98
N LEU A 382 6.44 1.65 18.09
CA LEU A 382 7.32 2.76 18.47
C LEU A 382 8.74 2.26 18.78
N SER A 383 8.87 1.05 19.33
CA SER A 383 10.17 0.39 19.53
C SER A 383 10.86 0.08 18.20
N MET A 384 10.11 -0.36 17.19
CA MET A 384 10.64 -0.59 15.83
C MET A 384 11.03 0.72 15.15
N PHE A 385 10.19 1.76 15.22
CA PHE A 385 10.49 3.09 14.67
C PHE A 385 11.72 3.72 15.32
N ARG A 386 11.92 3.52 16.63
CA ARG A 386 13.13 3.98 17.34
C ARG A 386 14.42 3.53 16.64
N TRP A 387 14.48 2.32 16.09
CA TRP A 387 15.66 1.87 15.35
C TRP A 387 15.87 2.73 14.09
N VAL A 388 14.83 2.85 13.25
CA VAL A 388 14.88 3.62 11.98
C VAL A 388 15.24 5.08 12.22
N GLU A 389 14.67 5.67 13.28
CA GLU A 389 14.84 7.09 13.63
C GLU A 389 16.22 7.41 14.21
N LEU A 390 16.90 6.45 14.85
CA LEU A 390 18.14 6.69 15.59
C LEU A 390 19.40 6.09 14.94
N VAL A 391 19.28 5.22 13.94
CA VAL A 391 20.46 4.69 13.25
C VAL A 391 21.30 5.82 12.64
N PRO A 392 22.65 5.78 12.74
CA PRO A 392 23.52 6.83 12.22
C PRO A 392 23.31 7.11 10.73
N GLN A 393 23.59 8.33 10.28
CA GLN A 393 23.57 8.66 8.85
C GLN A 393 24.57 7.81 8.06
N LEU A 394 25.77 7.60 8.61
CA LEU A 394 26.80 6.76 8.01
C LEU A 394 26.31 5.32 7.77
N TYR A 395 25.49 4.76 8.66
CA TYR A 395 24.90 3.44 8.43
C TYR A 395 24.00 3.40 7.19
N LEU A 396 23.23 4.45 6.92
CA LEU A 396 22.41 4.54 5.72
C LEU A 396 23.24 4.70 4.44
N GLU A 397 24.35 5.43 4.52
CA GLU A 397 25.30 5.54 3.40
C GLU A 397 25.88 4.17 3.06
N LEU A 398 26.33 3.41 4.07
CA LEU A 398 26.83 2.04 3.90
C LEU A 398 25.76 1.08 3.36
N LEU A 399 24.51 1.30 3.75
CA LEU A 399 23.37 0.54 3.24
C LEU A 399 23.07 0.89 1.78
N GLY A 400 23.20 2.17 1.39
CA GLY A 400 23.13 2.61 -0.01
C GLY A 400 24.29 2.12 -0.87
N GLU A 401 25.46 1.92 -0.26
CA GLU A 401 26.63 1.25 -0.88
C GLU A 401 26.48 -0.29 -0.93
N LEU A 402 25.37 -0.84 -0.46
CA LEU A 402 25.09 -2.28 -0.43
C LEU A 402 26.13 -3.10 0.33
N LYS A 403 26.73 -2.52 1.39
CA LYS A 403 27.68 -3.26 2.24
C LYS A 403 26.98 -4.46 2.89
N PRO A 404 27.55 -5.66 2.85
CA PRO A 404 26.87 -6.87 3.33
C PRO A 404 26.53 -6.79 4.82
N GLN A 405 27.39 -6.18 5.64
CA GLN A 405 27.14 -5.99 7.07
C GLN A 405 25.90 -5.11 7.32
N ALA A 406 25.72 -4.04 6.53
CA ALA A 406 24.56 -3.17 6.60
C ALA A 406 23.28 -3.92 6.20
N LEU A 407 23.34 -4.67 5.09
CA LEU A 407 22.22 -5.47 4.59
C LEU A 407 21.79 -6.56 5.59
N ILE A 408 22.74 -7.21 6.28
CA ILE A 408 22.45 -8.22 7.31
C ILE A 408 21.75 -7.58 8.52
N LEU A 409 22.20 -6.41 8.99
CA LEU A 409 21.51 -5.70 10.07
C LEU A 409 20.07 -5.32 9.68
N LEU A 410 19.86 -4.87 8.44
CA LEU A 410 18.52 -4.61 7.90
C LEU A 410 17.66 -5.89 7.80
N ALA A 411 18.26 -7.04 7.47
CA ALA A 411 17.55 -8.31 7.47
C ALA A 411 17.06 -8.70 8.88
N TYR A 412 17.86 -8.46 9.93
CA TYR A 412 17.42 -8.66 11.31
C TYR A 412 16.35 -7.65 11.74
N PHE A 413 16.41 -6.40 11.24
CA PHE A 413 15.32 -5.44 11.42
C PHE A 413 13.99 -5.93 10.82
N CYS A 414 14.02 -6.71 9.72
CA CYS A 414 12.80 -7.29 9.14
C CYS A 414 12.05 -8.20 10.14
N ILE A 415 12.72 -8.77 11.15
CA ILE A 415 12.07 -9.51 12.24
C ILE A 415 11.15 -8.59 13.04
N LEU A 416 11.62 -7.39 13.39
CA LEU A 416 10.82 -6.40 14.12
C LEU A 416 9.64 -5.92 13.27
N LEU A 417 9.88 -5.67 11.98
CA LEU A 417 8.84 -5.31 11.02
C LEU A 417 7.79 -6.41 10.88
N LYS A 418 8.20 -7.69 10.81
CA LYS A 418 7.28 -8.84 10.77
C LYS A 418 6.44 -8.93 12.04
N ARG A 419 7.01 -8.70 13.22
CA ARG A 419 6.23 -8.68 14.46
C ARG A 419 5.17 -7.57 14.45
N CYS A 420 5.51 -6.39 13.91
CA CYS A 420 4.57 -5.28 13.74
C CYS A 420 3.45 -5.59 12.73
N SER A 421 3.78 -6.29 11.64
CA SER A 421 2.80 -6.65 10.59
C SER A 421 1.59 -7.45 11.09
N LYS A 422 1.73 -8.15 12.23
CA LYS A 422 0.63 -8.89 12.88
C LYS A 422 -0.44 -7.97 13.49
N LEU A 423 -0.07 -6.74 13.85
CA LEU A 423 -0.95 -5.80 14.56
C LEU A 423 -1.33 -4.59 13.70
N TYR A 424 -0.50 -4.24 12.71
CA TYR A 424 -0.66 -3.01 11.92
C TYR A 424 -0.83 -3.35 10.44
N TRP A 425 -2.06 -3.23 9.96
CA TRP A 425 -2.48 -3.64 8.61
C TRP A 425 -1.63 -3.04 7.48
N TYR A 426 -1.12 -1.82 7.64
CA TYR A 426 -0.34 -1.16 6.59
C TYR A 426 1.07 -1.73 6.45
N MET A 427 1.57 -2.47 7.46
CA MET A 427 2.88 -3.13 7.43
C MET A 427 2.85 -4.57 6.91
N GLU A 428 1.66 -5.08 6.56
CA GLU A 428 1.51 -6.45 6.08
C GLU A 428 2.29 -6.70 4.78
N GLY A 429 3.06 -7.79 4.74
CA GLY A 429 3.92 -8.15 3.60
C GLY A 429 5.19 -7.30 3.46
N ALA A 430 5.36 -6.22 4.24
CA ALA A 430 6.49 -5.31 4.08
C ALA A 430 7.84 -5.97 4.44
N ALA A 431 7.85 -6.80 5.49
CA ALA A 431 9.05 -7.54 5.90
C ALA A 431 9.45 -8.58 4.85
N GLU A 432 8.48 -9.28 4.28
CA GLU A 432 8.65 -10.32 3.27
C GLU A 432 9.24 -9.75 1.99
N ARG A 433 8.68 -8.63 1.49
CA ARG A 433 9.22 -7.94 0.32
C ARG A 433 10.65 -7.46 0.57
N LEU A 434 10.88 -6.82 1.72
CA LEU A 434 12.19 -6.28 2.06
C LEU A 434 13.24 -7.40 2.15
N ILE A 435 12.98 -8.46 2.91
CA ILE A 435 13.95 -9.54 3.09
C ILE A 435 14.18 -10.35 1.80
N SER A 436 13.16 -10.52 0.96
CA SER A 436 13.31 -11.17 -0.34
C SER A 436 14.19 -10.35 -1.28
N SER A 437 14.05 -9.02 -1.26
CA SER A 437 14.95 -8.12 -1.99
C SER A 437 16.38 -8.23 -1.48
N LEU A 438 16.59 -8.29 -0.16
CA LEU A 438 17.93 -8.44 0.43
C LEU A 438 18.57 -9.78 0.05
N GLN A 439 17.80 -10.87 0.02
CA GLN A 439 18.28 -12.19 -0.40
C GLN A 439 18.74 -12.21 -1.85
N ASN A 440 18.13 -11.40 -2.73
CA ASN A 440 18.50 -11.29 -4.14
C ASN A 440 19.76 -10.41 -4.35
N ILE A 441 20.03 -9.47 -3.45
CA ILE A 441 21.18 -8.55 -3.52
C ILE A 441 22.44 -9.15 -2.87
N LEU A 442 22.27 -9.93 -1.80
CA LEU A 442 23.40 -10.50 -1.05
C LEU A 442 24.06 -11.67 -1.79
N ASP A 443 25.39 -11.62 -1.86
CA ASP A 443 26.21 -12.73 -2.35
C ASP A 443 26.03 -14.00 -1.50
N GLU A 444 26.26 -15.16 -2.12
CA GLU A 444 26.08 -16.49 -1.49
C GLU A 444 26.84 -16.66 -0.17
N GLU A 445 28.01 -16.04 -0.02
CA GLU A 445 28.82 -16.11 1.19
C GLU A 445 28.13 -15.50 2.42
N TRP A 446 27.25 -14.51 2.22
CA TRP A 446 26.57 -13.78 3.29
C TRP A 446 25.18 -14.36 3.61
N LYS A 447 24.60 -15.17 2.71
CA LYS A 447 23.26 -15.76 2.89
C LYS A 447 23.07 -16.56 4.18
N PRO A 448 24.06 -17.32 4.70
CA PRO A 448 23.93 -18.00 5.99
C PRO A 448 23.58 -17.08 7.16
N TRP A 449 24.01 -15.81 7.12
CA TRP A 449 23.73 -14.84 8.18
C TRP A 449 22.27 -14.39 8.21
N ILE A 450 21.59 -14.37 7.06
CA ILE A 450 20.18 -13.98 6.96
C ILE A 450 19.22 -15.16 7.03
N ALA A 451 19.71 -16.40 7.12
CA ALA A 451 18.88 -17.60 7.12
C ALA A 451 17.86 -17.62 8.27
N TRP A 452 18.26 -17.21 9.49
CA TRP A 452 17.35 -17.14 10.62
C TRP A 452 16.28 -16.04 10.47
N PRO A 453 16.63 -14.77 10.16
CA PRO A 453 15.62 -13.77 9.81
C PRO A 453 14.67 -14.21 8.70
N LEU A 454 15.19 -14.84 7.65
CA LEU A 454 14.40 -15.34 6.52
C LEU A 454 13.37 -16.38 6.98
N GLN A 455 13.80 -17.34 7.80
CA GLN A 455 12.92 -18.33 8.40
C GLN A 455 11.82 -17.66 9.24
N ILE A 456 12.16 -16.70 10.10
CA ILE A 456 11.17 -16.03 10.96
C ILE A 456 10.15 -15.25 10.13
N VAL A 457 10.60 -14.50 9.13
CA VAL A 457 9.73 -13.66 8.28
C VAL A 457 8.82 -14.52 7.40
N GLN A 458 9.34 -15.62 6.83
CA GLN A 458 8.57 -16.53 5.97
C GLN A 458 7.70 -17.52 6.76
N SER A 459 8.05 -17.80 8.01
CA SER A 459 7.24 -18.67 8.85
C SER A 459 5.89 -18.02 9.12
N ASN A 460 4.81 -18.58 8.55
CA ASN A 460 3.43 -18.21 8.84
C ASN A 460 2.99 -18.62 10.26
N VAL A 461 3.93 -18.76 11.19
CA VAL A 461 3.65 -19.32 12.51
C VAL A 461 2.78 -18.34 13.28
N HIS A 462 1.50 -18.71 13.27
CA HIS A 462 0.48 -18.36 14.24
C HIS A 462 0.98 -18.84 15.60
N THR A 463 1.90 -18.11 16.22
CA THR A 463 2.16 -18.25 17.64
C THR A 463 0.92 -17.72 18.34
N LYS A 464 0.12 -18.69 18.81
CA LYS A 464 -1.10 -18.54 19.62
C LYS A 464 -0.90 -17.66 20.85
#